data_AF-A0AAV3X8U5-F1
#
_entry.id   AF-A0AAV3X8U5-F1
#
_cell.length_a   1.000
_cell.length_b   1.000
_cell.length_c   1.000
_cell.angle_alpha   90.00
_cell.angle_beta   90.00
_cell.angle_gamma   90.00
#
_symmetry.space_group_name_H-M   'P 1'
#
loop_
_entity.id
_entity.type
_entity.pdbx_description
1 polymer ?
#
loop_
_entity_poly.entity_id
_entity_poly.type
_entity_poly.pdbx_seq_one_letter_code
_entity_poly.pdbx_strand_id
1 'polypeptide(L)'
;MSEEVASQNQGKFREKFRLSNVLVIPFIIPIVAATKLVGWFSFPKGQRGIQQLVNQLQSEASTRVHQYLNNYLKTPHQSNQINLDALNSGLINLEDFRTIERVFRKQLQVFQVGYINYANQKGEFIGVTFDSKNRNQVVVEVFNRSQSNKLSRYATDDKGNRTNLLFISCPREISCV
;
A
#
# COMPACT_ATOMS: atom_id res chain seq x y z
N MET A 1 80.01 -55.77 -16.13
CA MET A 1 78.74 -56.49 -15.86
C MET A 1 78.36 -56.10 -14.44
N SER A 2 77.84 -54.88 -14.25
CA SER A 2 76.40 -54.55 -14.16
C SER A 2 75.83 -55.14 -12.85
N GLU A 3 75.34 -54.42 -11.84
CA GLU A 3 74.65 -53.13 -11.77
C GLU A 3 74.89 -52.41 -10.42
N GLU A 4 74.63 -51.12 -10.47
CA GLU A 4 74.51 -50.13 -9.40
C GLU A 4 73.18 -50.30 -8.62
N VAL A 5 73.19 -50.24 -7.29
CA VAL A 5 71.99 -49.91 -6.49
C VAL A 5 72.36 -48.96 -5.33
N ALA A 6 72.16 -47.68 -5.61
CA ALA A 6 71.47 -46.68 -4.81
C ALA A 6 71.71 -46.61 -3.29
N SER A 7 72.43 -45.55 -2.90
CA SER A 7 72.03 -44.53 -1.91
C SER A 7 70.72 -44.79 -1.16
N GLN A 8 70.80 -44.83 0.19
CA GLN A 8 69.88 -44.07 1.02
C GLN A 8 70.59 -43.52 2.26
N ASN A 9 71.10 -42.31 2.08
CA ASN A 9 71.27 -41.34 3.15
C ASN A 9 69.86 -40.89 3.59
N GLN A 10 69.37 -41.37 4.73
CA GLN A 10 68.31 -40.68 5.46
C GLN A 10 68.84 -40.26 6.82
N GLY A 11 69.68 -39.21 6.76
CA GLY A 11 70.02 -38.40 7.92
C GLY A 11 68.75 -38.01 8.68
N LYS A 12 68.75 -38.37 9.96
CA LYS A 12 67.90 -37.87 11.04
C LYS A 12 67.14 -36.60 10.65
N PHE A 13 65.81 -36.69 10.54
CA PHE A 13 64.90 -35.57 10.71
C PHE A 13 64.95 -35.11 12.19
N ARG A 14 66.10 -34.57 12.61
CA ARG A 14 66.20 -33.72 13.79
C ARG A 14 66.18 -32.29 13.29
N GLU A 15 65.05 -31.88 12.72
CA GLU A 15 64.75 -30.46 12.69
C GLU A 15 64.72 -29.97 14.13
N LYS A 16 65.41 -28.85 14.38
CA LYS A 16 65.40 -28.18 15.69
C LYS A 16 63.99 -27.64 15.94
N PHE A 17 63.09 -28.50 16.43
CA PHE A 17 61.82 -28.05 16.96
C PHE A 17 62.10 -27.20 18.20
N ARG A 18 61.94 -25.88 18.05
CA ARG A 18 61.96 -24.94 19.18
C ARG A 18 60.95 -25.46 20.20
N LEU A 19 61.35 -25.55 21.47
CA LEU A 19 60.52 -26.00 22.60
C LEU A 19 59.12 -25.35 22.60
N SER A 20 59.06 -24.09 22.14
CA SER A 20 57.83 -23.33 21.92
C SER A 20 56.81 -24.03 21.01
N ASN A 21 57.22 -24.60 19.87
CA ASN A 21 56.28 -25.22 18.93
C ASN A 21 55.65 -26.51 19.48
N VAL A 22 56.39 -27.27 20.29
CA VAL A 22 55.89 -28.52 20.89
C VAL A 22 54.82 -28.24 21.94
N LEU A 23 54.89 -27.12 22.65
CA LEU A 23 53.89 -26.73 23.66
C LEU A 23 52.69 -25.99 23.06
N VAL A 24 52.91 -25.12 22.06
CA VAL A 24 51.87 -24.20 21.57
C VAL A 24 50.91 -24.87 20.59
N ILE A 25 51.42 -25.71 19.69
CA ILE A 25 50.61 -26.38 18.64
C ILE A 25 49.44 -27.20 19.21
N PRO A 26 49.62 -28.11 20.21
CA PRO A 26 48.52 -28.91 20.74
C PRO A 26 47.45 -28.11 21.49
N PHE A 27 47.77 -26.89 21.95
CA PHE A 27 46.81 -26.00 22.60
C PHE A 27 46.01 -25.16 21.59
N ILE A 28 46.62 -24.74 20.48
CA ILE A 28 45.98 -23.87 19.49
C ILE A 28 45.07 -24.66 18.54
N ILE A 29 45.49 -25.87 18.11
CA ILE A 29 44.73 -26.68 17.14
C ILE A 29 43.28 -26.95 17.62
N PRO A 30 43.02 -27.38 18.86
CA PRO A 30 41.66 -27.63 19.34
C PRO A 30 40.79 -26.37 19.36
N ILE A 31 41.36 -25.21 19.70
CA ILE A 31 40.63 -23.93 19.73
C ILE A 31 40.19 -23.54 18.32
N VAL A 32 41.11 -23.61 17.36
CA VAL A 32 40.79 -23.32 15.95
C VAL A 32 39.79 -24.32 15.39
N ALA A 33 39.92 -25.61 15.71
CA ALA A 33 38.99 -26.64 15.28
C ALA A 33 37.58 -26.43 15.89
N ALA A 34 37.50 -26.18 17.20
CA ALA A 34 36.24 -25.96 17.89
C ALA A 34 35.53 -24.70 17.39
N THR A 35 36.23 -23.59 17.24
CA THR A 35 35.66 -22.34 16.71
C THR A 35 35.20 -22.48 15.26
N LYS A 36 35.96 -23.17 14.40
CA LYS A 36 35.54 -23.47 13.03
C LYS A 36 34.29 -24.36 12.98
N LEU A 37 34.23 -25.39 13.83
CA LEU A 37 33.05 -26.25 13.96
C LEU A 37 31.82 -25.47 14.41
N VAL A 38 31.95 -24.64 15.45
CA VAL A 38 30.85 -23.78 15.93
C VAL A 38 30.41 -22.81 14.83
N GLY A 39 31.35 -22.20 14.10
CA GLY A 39 31.05 -21.34 12.96
C GLY A 39 30.30 -22.08 11.84
N TRP A 40 30.76 -23.28 11.49
CA TRP A 40 30.13 -24.13 10.49
C TRP A 40 28.72 -24.56 10.87
N PHE A 41 28.48 -24.90 12.14
CA PHE A 41 27.14 -25.25 12.62
C PHE A 41 26.22 -24.05 12.80
N SER A 42 26.77 -22.86 13.07
CA SER A 42 26.00 -21.62 13.27
C SER A 42 25.50 -21.03 11.95
N PHE A 43 26.33 -21.06 10.90
CA PHE A 43 26.04 -20.40 9.63
C PHE A 43 24.71 -20.85 8.97
N PRO A 44 24.41 -22.16 8.81
CA PRO A 44 23.15 -22.61 8.22
C PRO A 44 21.93 -22.27 9.08
N LYS A 45 22.09 -22.23 10.41
CA LYS A 45 21.01 -21.92 11.35
C LYS A 45 20.68 -20.43 11.32
N GLY A 46 21.70 -19.57 11.25
CA GLY A 46 21.52 -18.11 11.13
C GLY A 46 20.82 -17.71 9.84
N GLN A 47 21.23 -18.28 8.69
CA GLN A 47 20.62 -17.99 7.39
C GLN A 47 19.13 -18.36 7.36
N ARG A 48 18.75 -19.52 7.90
CA ARG A 48 17.34 -19.94 7.97
C ARG A 48 16.52 -19.02 8.87
N GLY A 49 17.04 -18.65 10.04
CA GLY A 49 16.34 -17.74 10.96
C GLY A 49 16.10 -16.35 10.36
N ILE A 50 17.11 -15.80 9.68
CA ILE A 50 16.97 -14.52 8.97
C ILE A 50 15.98 -14.63 7.82
N GLN A 51 16.08 -15.67 6.99
CA GLN A 51 15.16 -15.86 5.86
C GLN A 51 13.70 -16.01 6.30
N GLN A 52 13.46 -16.77 7.38
CA GLN A 52 12.13 -16.92 7.97
C GLN A 52 11.59 -15.59 8.47
N LEU A 53 12.40 -14.81 9.19
CA LEU A 53 12.02 -13.49 9.68
C LEU A 53 11.71 -12.53 8.53
N VAL A 54 12.55 -12.48 7.50
CA VAL A 54 12.33 -11.65 6.31
C VAL A 54 11.03 -12.03 5.61
N ASN A 55 10.77 -13.33 5.41
CA ASN A 55 9.54 -13.81 4.80
C ASN A 55 8.31 -13.47 5.65
N GLN A 56 8.40 -13.62 6.98
CA GLN A 56 7.32 -13.29 7.90
C GLN A 56 7.00 -11.79 7.86
N LEU A 57 8.02 -10.91 7.94
CA LEU A 57 7.82 -9.47 7.87
C LEU A 57 7.19 -9.04 6.55
N GLN A 58 7.62 -9.61 5.42
CA GLN A 58 7.02 -9.33 4.12
C GLN A 58 5.55 -9.80 4.07
N SER A 59 5.25 -10.98 4.60
CA SER A 59 3.89 -11.52 4.65
C SER A 59 2.98 -10.68 5.55
N GLU A 60 3.46 -10.27 6.72
CA GLU A 60 2.71 -9.40 7.65
C GLU A 60 2.48 -8.01 7.03
N ALA A 61 3.49 -7.41 6.39
CA ALA A 61 3.34 -6.14 5.70
C ALA A 61 2.30 -6.23 4.57
N SER A 62 2.37 -7.27 3.74
CA SER A 62 1.39 -7.52 2.67
C SER A 62 -0.01 -7.72 3.25
N THR A 63 -0.17 -8.57 4.26
CA THR A 63 -1.45 -8.83 4.93
C THR A 63 -2.04 -7.54 5.50
N ARG A 64 -1.22 -6.70 6.13
CA ARG A 64 -1.65 -5.42 6.68
C ARG A 64 -2.12 -4.45 5.59
N VAL A 65 -1.41 -4.38 4.46
CA VAL A 65 -1.82 -3.58 3.30
C VAL A 65 -3.17 -4.07 2.76
N HIS A 66 -3.32 -5.39 2.57
CA HIS A 66 -4.58 -5.98 2.11
C HIS A 66 -5.74 -5.70 3.07
N GLN A 67 -5.51 -5.88 4.38
CA GLN A 67 -6.53 -5.60 5.40
C GLN A 67 -6.92 -4.12 5.43
N TYR A 68 -5.94 -3.22 5.32
CA TYR A 68 -6.20 -1.78 5.24
C TYR A 68 -7.04 -1.44 4.01
N LEU A 69 -6.65 -1.91 2.83
CA LEU A 69 -7.38 -1.64 1.57
C LEU A 69 -8.78 -2.23 1.59
N ASN A 70 -8.93 -3.48 2.07
CA ASN A 70 -10.24 -4.11 2.20
C ASN A 70 -11.17 -3.30 3.12
N ASN A 71 -10.66 -2.81 4.25
CA ASN A 71 -11.44 -1.98 5.16
C ASN A 71 -11.74 -0.60 4.59
N TYR A 72 -10.75 0.02 3.95
CA TYR A 72 -10.88 1.36 3.36
C TYR A 72 -11.89 1.39 2.20
N LEU A 73 -11.86 0.37 1.34
CA LEU A 73 -12.73 0.29 0.14
C LEU A 73 -14.11 -0.33 0.42
N LYS A 74 -14.31 -0.97 1.57
CA LYS A 74 -15.59 -1.58 1.94
C LYS A 74 -16.74 -0.59 1.90
N THR A 75 -16.59 0.58 2.54
CA THR A 75 -17.65 1.58 2.65
C THR A 75 -18.04 2.18 1.28
N PRO A 76 -17.10 2.64 0.42
CA PRO A 76 -17.45 3.07 -0.94
C PRO A 76 -18.20 2.02 -1.77
N HIS A 77 -17.77 0.75 -1.71
CA HIS A 77 -18.46 -0.34 -2.42
C HIS A 77 -19.90 -0.53 -1.91
N GLN A 78 -20.11 -0.53 -0.60
CA GLN A 78 -21.44 -0.64 0.00
C GLN A 78 -22.33 0.56 -0.35
N SER A 79 -21.77 1.78 -0.36
CA SER A 79 -22.51 2.99 -0.77
C SER A 79 -22.99 2.89 -2.21
N ASN A 80 -22.18 2.35 -3.12
CA ASN A 80 -22.57 2.14 -4.51
C ASN A 80 -23.66 1.07 -4.64
N GLN A 81 -23.59 -0.01 -3.87
CA GLN A 81 -24.65 -1.03 -3.85
C GLN A 81 -25.99 -0.45 -3.37
N ILE A 82 -25.97 0.32 -2.28
CA ILE A 82 -27.17 1.02 -1.77
C ILE A 82 -27.76 1.96 -2.82
N ASN A 83 -26.91 2.67 -3.58
CA ASN A 83 -27.38 3.54 -4.66
C ASN A 83 -28.00 2.77 -5.82
N LEU A 84 -27.43 1.62 -6.20
CA LEU A 84 -27.99 0.74 -7.21
C LEU A 84 -29.33 0.14 -6.75
N ASP A 85 -29.43 -0.31 -5.51
CA ASP A 85 -30.67 -0.86 -4.96
C ASP A 85 -31.78 0.20 -4.87
N ALA A 86 -31.43 1.42 -4.47
CA ALA A 86 -32.35 2.55 -4.42
C ALA A 86 -32.82 2.97 -5.82
N LEU A 87 -31.95 2.89 -6.83
CA LEU A 87 -32.31 3.08 -8.23
C LEU A 87 -33.28 1.99 -8.71
N ASN A 88 -32.93 0.72 -8.50
CA ASN A 88 -33.73 -0.43 -8.93
C ASN A 88 -35.11 -0.47 -8.24
N SER A 89 -35.19 0.03 -7.01
CA SER A 89 -36.44 0.13 -6.23
C SER A 89 -37.25 1.39 -6.55
N GLY A 90 -36.80 2.24 -7.46
CA GLY A 90 -37.47 3.50 -7.83
C GLY A 90 -37.42 4.61 -6.76
N LEU A 91 -36.59 4.45 -5.72
CA LEU A 91 -36.39 5.47 -4.68
C LEU A 91 -35.52 6.64 -5.16
N ILE A 92 -34.65 6.38 -6.14
CA ILE A 92 -33.84 7.40 -6.81
C ILE A 92 -34.23 7.43 -8.29
N ASN A 93 -34.61 8.61 -8.77
CA ASN A 93 -34.72 8.91 -10.18
C ASN A 93 -33.44 9.64 -10.64
N LEU A 94 -32.73 9.09 -11.62
CA LEU A 94 -31.47 9.65 -12.13
C LEU A 94 -31.64 11.00 -12.86
N GLU A 95 -32.86 11.35 -13.25
CA GLU A 95 -33.18 12.64 -13.85
C GLU A 95 -33.54 13.72 -12.78
N ASP A 96 -33.79 13.33 -11.52
CA ASP A 96 -34.05 14.26 -10.41
C ASP A 96 -32.78 14.53 -9.60
N PHE A 97 -32.01 15.49 -10.07
CA PHE A 97 -30.76 15.90 -9.45
C PHE A 97 -30.93 16.45 -8.03
N ARG A 98 -32.11 17.00 -7.66
CA ARG A 98 -32.33 17.47 -6.28
C ARG A 98 -32.49 16.30 -5.32
N THR A 99 -33.15 15.24 -5.75
CA THR A 99 -33.23 14.00 -4.95
C THR A 99 -31.86 13.35 -4.80
N ILE A 100 -31.08 13.26 -5.89
CA ILE A 100 -29.71 12.71 -5.87
C ILE A 100 -28.83 13.51 -4.90
N GLU A 101 -28.82 14.84 -4.99
CA GLU A 101 -28.06 15.72 -4.10
C GLU A 101 -28.34 15.45 -2.62
N ARG A 102 -29.63 15.37 -2.26
CA ARG A 102 -30.06 15.15 -0.89
C ARG A 102 -29.61 13.79 -0.37
N VAL A 103 -29.66 12.75 -1.20
CA VAL A 103 -29.18 11.41 -0.85
C VAL A 103 -27.66 11.41 -0.69
N PHE A 104 -26.93 11.94 -1.67
CA PHE A 104 -25.47 11.99 -1.66
C PHE A 104 -24.93 12.81 -0.50
N ARG A 105 -25.56 13.94 -0.15
CA ARG A 105 -25.19 14.72 1.03
C ARG A 105 -25.32 13.92 2.33
N LYS A 106 -26.42 13.20 2.51
CA LYS A 106 -26.60 12.35 3.70
C LYS A 106 -25.57 11.22 3.74
N GLN A 107 -25.33 10.57 2.61
CA GLN A 107 -24.33 9.51 2.51
C GLN A 107 -22.91 10.03 2.78
N LEU A 108 -22.57 11.20 2.25
CA LEU A 108 -21.28 11.86 2.50
C LEU A 108 -21.05 12.09 3.99
N GLN A 109 -22.07 12.58 4.72
CA GLN A 109 -22.00 12.81 6.16
C GLN A 109 -21.92 11.51 6.98
N VAL A 110 -22.66 10.47 6.59
CA VAL A 110 -22.71 9.19 7.32
C VAL A 110 -21.46 8.35 7.06
N PHE A 111 -21.05 8.22 5.80
CA PHE A 111 -19.95 7.36 5.40
C PHE A 111 -18.59 8.05 5.39
N GLN A 112 -18.56 9.38 5.49
CA GLN A 112 -17.34 10.20 5.47
C GLN A 112 -16.41 9.87 4.30
N VAL A 113 -16.99 9.56 3.14
CA VAL A 113 -16.24 9.31 1.90
C VAL A 113 -15.76 10.62 1.29
N GLY A 114 -14.73 10.57 0.45
CA GLY A 114 -14.14 11.78 -0.12
C GLY A 114 -15.03 12.49 -1.13
N TYR A 115 -15.78 11.74 -1.94
CA TYR A 115 -16.63 12.30 -2.99
C TYR A 115 -17.68 11.29 -3.45
N ILE A 116 -18.93 11.75 -3.64
CA ILE A 116 -20.00 10.96 -4.25
C ILE A 116 -20.53 11.72 -5.45
N ASN A 117 -20.54 11.10 -6.63
CA ASN A 117 -21.00 11.75 -7.85
C ASN A 117 -21.72 10.79 -8.79
N TYR A 118 -22.50 11.38 -9.69
CA TYR A 118 -23.21 10.72 -10.77
C TYR A 118 -23.07 11.57 -12.02
N ALA A 119 -22.85 10.90 -13.15
CA ALA A 119 -22.87 11.51 -14.48
C ALA A 119 -23.72 10.64 -15.42
N ASN A 120 -24.42 11.28 -16.35
CA ASN A 120 -25.18 10.57 -17.37
C ASN A 120 -24.54 10.71 -18.77
N GLN A 121 -25.06 9.96 -19.74
CA GLN A 121 -24.55 9.96 -21.12
C GLN A 121 -24.76 11.30 -21.86
N LYS A 122 -25.65 12.17 -21.37
CA LYS A 122 -25.86 13.53 -21.92
C LYS A 122 -24.75 14.50 -21.46
N GLY A 123 -23.85 14.04 -20.59
CA GLY A 123 -22.80 14.83 -19.96
C GLY A 123 -23.28 15.64 -18.77
N GLU A 124 -24.50 15.41 -18.27
CA GLU A 124 -25.00 16.03 -17.05
C GLU A 124 -24.38 15.36 -15.84
N PHE A 125 -24.19 16.14 -14.78
CA PHE A 125 -23.35 15.78 -13.65
C PHE A 125 -23.88 16.36 -12.36
N ILE A 126 -23.78 15.56 -11.30
CA ILE A 126 -23.93 16.03 -9.93
C ILE A 126 -22.95 15.33 -9.01
N GLY A 127 -22.35 16.08 -8.08
CA GLY A 127 -21.47 15.53 -7.08
C GLY A 127 -21.53 16.30 -5.76
N VAL A 128 -21.18 15.62 -4.68
CA VAL A 128 -21.15 16.16 -3.32
C VAL A 128 -19.83 15.77 -2.66
N THR A 129 -19.10 16.77 -2.16
CA THR A 129 -17.80 16.62 -1.49
C THR A 129 -17.74 17.47 -0.23
N PHE A 130 -16.72 17.26 0.61
CA PHE A 130 -16.32 18.23 1.62
C PHE A 130 -15.41 19.30 1.01
N ASP A 131 -15.51 20.54 1.48
CA ASP A 131 -14.63 21.61 1.02
C ASP A 131 -13.17 21.31 1.38
N SER A 132 -12.24 21.60 0.44
CA SER A 132 -10.81 21.34 0.64
C SER A 132 -10.20 22.17 1.77
N LYS A 133 -10.74 23.36 2.05
CA LYS A 133 -10.28 24.25 3.12
C LYS A 133 -11.03 24.00 4.42
N ASN A 134 -12.32 23.65 4.36
CA ASN A 134 -13.15 23.34 5.52
C ASN A 134 -13.86 21.99 5.38
N ARG A 135 -13.30 20.94 5.99
CA ARG A 135 -13.86 19.58 5.94
C ARG A 135 -15.26 19.43 6.58
N ASN A 136 -15.75 20.42 7.31
CA ASN A 136 -17.10 20.41 7.86
C ASN A 136 -18.13 21.03 6.91
N GLN A 137 -17.67 21.74 5.87
CA GLN A 137 -18.55 22.35 4.87
C GLN A 137 -18.77 21.38 3.72
N VAL A 138 -20.03 21.10 3.42
CA VAL A 138 -20.41 20.31 2.25
C VAL A 138 -20.54 21.23 1.03
N VAL A 139 -19.99 20.77 -0.08
CA VAL A 139 -19.97 21.43 -1.37
C VAL A 139 -20.68 20.56 -2.40
N VAL A 140 -21.53 21.19 -3.20
CA VAL A 140 -22.28 20.53 -4.27
C VAL A 140 -21.80 21.05 -5.61
N GLU A 141 -21.51 20.14 -6.52
CA GLU A 141 -21.15 20.42 -7.90
C GLU A 141 -22.27 19.95 -8.81
N VAL A 142 -22.68 20.78 -9.75
CA VAL A 142 -23.76 20.44 -10.67
C VAL A 142 -23.52 21.04 -12.03
N PHE A 143 -23.73 20.22 -13.05
CA PHE A 143 -23.86 20.63 -14.44
C PHE A 143 -25.12 19.97 -14.99
N ASN A 144 -26.13 20.77 -15.31
CA ASN A 144 -27.41 20.30 -15.82
C ASN A 144 -27.80 21.18 -16.99
N ARG A 145 -27.91 20.57 -18.19
CA ARG A 145 -28.13 21.32 -19.44
C ARG A 145 -29.46 22.06 -19.45
N SER A 146 -30.47 21.55 -18.73
CA SER A 146 -31.77 22.22 -18.59
C SER A 146 -31.72 23.49 -17.73
N GLN A 147 -30.71 23.63 -16.85
CA GLN A 147 -30.60 24.80 -15.96
C GLN A 147 -29.52 25.78 -16.44
N SER A 148 -28.34 25.27 -16.78
CA SER A 148 -27.24 26.08 -17.29
C SER A 148 -26.22 25.23 -18.01
N ASN A 149 -25.60 25.77 -19.05
CA ASN A 149 -24.49 25.12 -19.75
C ASN A 149 -23.14 25.33 -19.03
N LYS A 150 -23.16 25.40 -17.69
CA LYS A 150 -22.02 25.75 -16.84
C LYS A 150 -21.93 24.79 -15.65
N LEU A 151 -20.72 24.34 -15.33
CA LEU A 151 -20.48 23.58 -14.11
C LEU A 151 -20.43 24.57 -12.96
N SER A 152 -21.35 24.42 -12.01
CA SER A 152 -21.49 25.31 -10.86
C SER A 152 -21.17 24.56 -9.58
N ARG A 153 -20.40 25.20 -8.70
CA ARG A 153 -20.05 24.68 -7.37
C ARG A 153 -20.67 25.58 -6.31
N TYR A 154 -21.43 24.99 -5.40
CA TYR A 154 -22.16 25.69 -4.34
C TYR A 154 -21.71 25.21 -2.96
N ALA A 155 -21.56 26.14 -2.03
CA ALA A 155 -21.55 25.82 -0.60
C ALA A 155 -22.97 25.43 -0.15
N THR A 156 -23.06 24.65 0.92
CA THR A 156 -24.33 24.32 1.57
C THR A 156 -24.38 24.79 3.02
N ASP A 157 -25.58 25.07 3.51
CA ASP A 157 -25.83 25.29 4.95
C ASP A 157 -25.99 23.96 5.72
N ASP A 158 -26.20 24.05 7.03
CA ASP A 158 -26.40 22.88 7.91
C ASP A 158 -27.65 22.07 7.54
N LYS A 159 -28.64 22.71 6.91
CA LYS A 159 -29.87 22.07 6.42
C LYS A 159 -29.68 21.43 5.03
N GLY A 160 -28.59 21.74 4.34
CA GLY A 160 -28.26 21.26 3.01
C GLY A 160 -28.80 22.11 1.88
N ASN A 161 -29.27 23.33 2.16
CA ASN A 161 -29.62 24.27 1.12
C ASN A 161 -28.36 24.86 0.52
N ARG A 162 -28.33 24.97 -0.81
CA ARG A 162 -27.27 25.68 -1.52
C ARG A 162 -27.31 27.16 -1.13
N THR A 163 -26.16 27.72 -0.76
CA THR A 163 -26.03 29.12 -0.34
C THR A 163 -25.22 29.91 -1.36
N ASN A 164 -23.90 29.92 -1.19
CA ASN A 164 -23.00 30.72 -1.99
C ASN A 164 -22.50 29.91 -3.20
N LEU A 165 -22.57 30.53 -4.37
CA LEU A 165 -21.87 30.04 -5.55
C LEU A 165 -20.36 30.27 -5.34
N LEU A 166 -19.60 29.19 -5.22
CA LEU A 166 -18.16 29.23 -4.99
C LEU A 166 -17.38 29.36 -6.29
N PHE A 167 -17.85 28.71 -7.35
CA PHE A 167 -17.13 28.64 -8.62
C PHE A 167 -18.08 28.29 -9.77
N ILE A 168 -17.80 28.85 -10.94
CA ILE A 168 -18.42 28.48 -12.22
C ILE A 168 -17.31 28.22 -13.23
N SER A 169 -17.39 27.09 -13.93
CA SER A 169 -16.56 26.82 -15.12
C SER A 169 -17.38 26.44 -16.33
N CYS A 170 -16.94 26.93 -17.48
CA CYS A 170 -17.44 26.52 -18.79
C CYS A 170 -16.65 25.29 -19.28
N PRO A 171 -17.33 24.21 -19.71
CA PRO A 171 -16.66 23.11 -20.39
C PRO A 171 -15.92 23.63 -21.63
N ARG A 172 -14.66 23.22 -21.85
CA ARG A 172 -13.80 23.74 -22.93
C ARG A 172 -14.38 23.56 -24.35
N GLU A 173 -15.40 22.72 -24.52
CA GLU A 173 -16.02 22.40 -25.81
C GLU A 173 -17.33 23.15 -26.10
N ILE A 174 -17.87 23.93 -25.15
CA ILE A 174 -19.15 24.61 -25.36
C ILE A 174 -19.04 26.06 -24.90
N SER A 175 -19.18 26.97 -25.87
CA SER A 175 -19.18 28.41 -25.61
C SER A 175 -20.29 28.76 -24.61
N CYS A 176 -19.91 29.47 -23.56
CA CYS A 176 -20.84 30.03 -22.60
C CYS A 176 -21.40 31.33 -23.16
N VAL A 177 -22.55 31.26 -23.82
CA VAL A 177 -23.36 32.44 -24.16
C VAL A 177 -24.29 32.74 -22.99
#